data_AF-A0A371BBF7-F1
#
_entry.id   AF-A0A371BBF7-F1
#
_cell.length_a   1.000
_cell.length_b   1.000
_cell.length_c   1.000
_cell.angle_alpha   90.00
_cell.angle_beta   90.00
_cell.angle_gamma   90.00
#
_symmetry.space_group_name_H-M   'P 1'
#
loop_
_entity.id
_entity.type
_entity.pdbx_description
1 polymer ?
#
loop_
_entity_poly.entity_id
_entity_poly.type
_entity_poly.pdbx_seq_one_letter_code
_entity_poly.pdbx_strand_id
1 'polypeptide(L)' 'MPQTTRWIIIALVVYVGTYVAFRHFNTEVWARDSRTYVIFPQGYGSALYYLWRPLTYIDGAATKMQFHIGPHR' A
#
# COMPACT_ATOMS: atom_id res chain seq x y z
N MET A 1 -6.51 28.39 -8.69
CA MET A 1 -6.92 27.43 -7.64
C MET A 1 -6.65 28.04 -6.27
N PRO A 2 -7.54 27.89 -5.28
CA PRO A 2 -7.29 28.32 -3.91
C PRO A 2 -6.00 27.70 -3.34
N GLN A 3 -5.27 28.43 -2.50
CA GLN A 3 -4.04 27.94 -1.86
C GLN A 3 -4.26 26.64 -1.07
N THR A 4 -5.42 26.51 -0.43
CA THR A 4 -5.85 25.30 0.27
C THR A 4 -5.98 24.10 -0.66
N THR A 5 -6.61 24.28 -1.83
CA THR A 5 -6.74 23.23 -2.85
C THR A 5 -5.38 22.73 -3.31
N ARG A 6 -4.41 23.62 -3.51
CA ARG A 6 -3.04 23.23 -3.90
C ARG A 6 -2.39 22.34 -2.85
N TRP A 7 -2.49 22.70 -1.57
CA TRP A 7 -1.94 21.89 -0.48
C TRP A 7 -2.62 20.53 -0.34
N ILE A 8 -3.94 20.48 -0.51
CA ILE A 8 -4.68 19.21 -0.49
C ILE A 8 -4.19 18.30 -1.63
N ILE A 9 -4.03 18.84 -2.84
CA ILE A 9 -3.51 18.06 -3.97
C ILE A 9 -2.09 17.55 -3.68
N ILE A 10 -1.20 18.40 -3.14
CA ILE A 10 0.16 17.99 -2.77
C ILE A 10 0.11 16.87 -1.72
N ALA A 11 -0.72 17.00 -0.68
CA ALA A 11 -0.85 15.99 0.35
C ALA A 11 -1.36 14.66 -0.21
N LEU A 12 -2.34 14.69 -1.12
CA LEU A 12 -2.84 13.49 -1.79
C LEU A 12 -1.78 12.84 -2.67
N VAL A 13 -1.02 13.62 -3.44
CA VAL A 13 0.08 13.11 -4.26
C VAL A 13 1.16 12.45 -3.40
N VAL A 14 1.53 13.08 -2.28
CA VAL A 14 2.49 12.50 -1.32
C VAL A 14 1.93 11.22 -0.69
N TYR A 15 0.67 11.22 -0.27
CA TYR A 15 0.03 10.06 0.32
C TYR A 15 -0.03 8.85 -0.63
N VAL A 16 -0.41 9.08 -1.89
CA VAL A 16 -0.43 8.02 -2.92
C VAL A 16 0.99 7.61 -3.30
N GLY A 17 1.88 8.57 -3.54
CA GLY A 17 3.26 8.31 -3.95
C GLY A 17 4.05 7.50 -2.93
N THR A 18 3.89 7.80 -1.64
CA THR A 18 4.53 7.03 -0.56
C THR A 18 4.00 5.60 -0.47
N TYR A 19 2.70 5.38 -0.69
CA TYR A 19 2.14 4.03 -0.80
C TYR A 19 2.70 3.27 -1.99
N VAL A 20 2.78 3.90 -3.18
CA VAL A 20 3.33 3.29 -4.40
C VAL A 20 4.79 2.89 -4.20
N ALA A 21 5.61 3.76 -3.60
CA ALA A 21 6.98 3.43 -3.26
C ALA A 21 7.04 2.28 -2.25
N PHE A 22 6.24 2.34 -1.18
CA PHE A 22 6.17 1.28 -0.17
C PHE A 22 5.86 -0.08 -0.78
N ARG A 23 4.79 -0.19 -1.58
CA ARG A 23 4.44 -1.48 -2.20
C ARG A 23 5.54 -1.99 -3.12
N HIS A 24 6.25 -1.13 -3.84
CA HIS A 24 7.31 -1.56 -4.74
C HIS A 24 8.43 -2.30 -4.01
N PHE A 25 8.80 -1.82 -2.82
CA PHE A 25 9.85 -2.42 -2.00
C PHE A 25 9.38 -3.56 -1.09
N ASN A 26 8.07 -3.71 -0.89
CA ASN A 26 7.49 -4.71 0.01
C ASN A 26 6.57 -5.67 -0.75
N THR A 27 6.87 -5.92 -2.01
CA THR A 27 6.13 -6.90 -2.81
C THR A 27 6.89 -8.22 -2.87
N GLU A 28 6.20 -9.32 -2.60
CA GLU A 28 6.73 -10.68 -2.73
C GLU A 28 5.76 -11.56 -3.53
N VAL A 29 6.28 -12.53 -4.28
CA VAL A 29 5.47 -13.57 -4.92
C VAL A 29 5.45 -14.79 -4.01
N TRP A 30 4.28 -15.23 -3.59
CA TRP A 30 4.17 -16.39 -2.72
C TRP A 30 4.27 -17.68 -3.54
N ALA A 31 5.28 -18.50 -3.25
CA ALA A 31 5.52 -19.75 -3.98
C ALA A 31 4.34 -20.74 -3.90
N ARG A 32 3.48 -20.64 -2.88
CA ARG A 32 2.35 -21.56 -2.67
C ARG A 32 1.26 -21.41 -3.73
N ASP A 33 0.93 -20.19 -4.11
CA ASP A 33 -0.19 -19.89 -5.02
C ASP A 33 0.21 -19.04 -6.22
N SER A 34 1.51 -18.71 -6.34
CA SER A 34 2.09 -17.86 -7.39
C SER A 34 1.45 -16.46 -7.48
N ARG A 35 0.81 -15.99 -6.39
CA ARG A 35 0.22 -14.65 -6.34
C ARG A 35 1.21 -13.65 -5.78
N THR A 36 1.04 -12.41 -6.20
CA THR A 36 1.84 -11.28 -5.74
C THR A 36 1.17 -10.63 -4.52
N TYR A 37 1.96 -10.40 -3.48
CA TYR A 37 1.53 -9.87 -2.20
C TYR A 37 2.30 -8.62 -1.82
N VAL A 38 1.58 -7.61 -1.32
CA VAL A 38 2.19 -6.50 -0.57
C VAL A 38 2.28 -6.89 0.90
N ILE A 39 3.48 -6.91 1.44
CA ILE A 39 3.80 -7.34 2.79
C ILE A 39 3.88 -6.13 3.71
N PHE A 40 2.99 -6.08 4.70
CA PHE A 40 3.11 -5.12 5.79
C PHE A 40 3.99 -5.73 6.89
N PRO A 41 5.08 -5.08 7.31
CA PRO A 41 6.07 -5.68 8.21
C PRO A 41 5.48 -5.99 9.60
N GLN A 42 6.00 -7.02 10.27
CA GLN A 42 5.53 -7.34 11.61
C GLN A 42 5.91 -6.24 12.62
N GLY A 43 5.04 -5.99 13.61
CA GLY A 43 5.23 -4.93 14.62
C GLY A 43 4.52 -3.64 14.27
N TYR A 44 5.01 -2.89 13.27
CA TYR A 44 4.44 -1.60 12.87
C TYR A 44 3.57 -1.65 11.60
N GLY A 45 3.52 -2.80 10.90
CA GLY A 45 2.75 -2.95 9.67
C GLY A 45 1.24 -2.82 9.84
N SER A 46 0.68 -3.10 11.03
CA SER A 46 -0.74 -2.84 11.29
C SER A 46 -1.07 -1.35 11.17
N ALA A 47 -0.20 -0.48 11.69
CA ALA A 47 -0.40 0.97 11.59
C ALA A 47 -0.28 1.45 10.13
N LEU A 48 0.72 0.93 9.40
CA LEU A 48 0.89 1.21 7.97
C LEU A 48 -0.30 0.72 7.14
N TYR A 49 -0.81 -0.47 7.47
CA TYR A 49 -2.00 -1.02 6.83
C TYR A 49 -3.20 -0.09 7.04
N TYR A 50 -3.45 0.38 8.26
CA TYR A 50 -4.56 1.32 8.49
C TYR A 50 -4.34 2.68 7.82
N LEU A 51 -3.10 3.18 7.79
CA LEU A 51 -2.74 4.41 7.10
C LEU A 51 -3.06 4.32 5.60
N TRP A 52 -2.73 3.21 4.94
CA TRP A 52 -2.91 3.00 3.51
C TRP A 52 -4.08 2.07 3.15
N ARG A 53 -4.99 1.78 4.08
CA ARG A 53 -6.09 0.82 3.89
C ARG A 53 -6.95 1.15 2.66
N PRO A 54 -7.35 2.42 2.41
CA PRO A 54 -8.11 2.75 1.21
C PRO A 54 -7.36 2.42 -0.07
N LEU A 55 -6.08 2.80 -0.15
CA LEU A 55 -5.24 2.55 -1.32
C LEU A 55 -4.98 1.05 -1.52
N THR A 56 -4.84 0.30 -0.42
CA THR A 56 -4.60 -1.14 -0.43
C THR A 56 -5.78 -1.91 -1.04
N TYR A 57 -7.01 -1.54 -0.71
CA TYR A 57 -8.19 -2.14 -1.33
C TYR A 57 -8.35 -1.75 -2.80
N ILE A 58 -8.11 -0.47 -3.14
CA ILE A 58 -8.16 0.00 -4.54
C ILE A 58 -7.12 -0.74 -5.38
N ASP A 59 -5.90 -0.85 -4.87
CA ASP A 59 -4.80 -1.54 -5.53
C ASP A 59 -5.14 -3.02 -5.76
N GLY A 60 -5.53 -3.74 -4.70
CA GLY A 60 -5.89 -5.16 -4.83
C GLY A 60 -7.05 -5.40 -5.82
N ALA A 61 -8.01 -4.48 -5.91
CA ALA A 61 -9.08 -4.55 -6.89
C ALA A 61 -8.57 -4.39 -8.34
N ALA A 62 -7.64 -3.44 -8.55
CA ALA A 62 -7.10 -3.06 -9.85
C ALA A 62 -6.01 -4.03 -10.36
N THR A 63 -5.10 -4.47 -9.49
CA THR A 63 -3.93 -5.28 -9.85
C THR A 63 -4.09 -6.76 -9.53
N LYS A 64 -5.15 -7.14 -8.80
CA LYS A 64 -5.37 -8.48 -8.24
C LYS A 64 -4.31 -8.92 -7.23
N MET A 65 -3.39 -8.04 -6.87
CA MET A 65 -2.44 -8.27 -5.79
C MET A 65 -3.19 -8.48 -4.48
N GLN A 66 -2.61 -9.33 -3.65
CA GLN A 66 -3.08 -9.57 -2.30
C GLN A 66 -2.21 -8.78 -1.32
N PHE A 67 -2.60 -8.75 -0.05
CA PHE A 67 -1.83 -8.07 0.98
C PHE A 67 -2.07 -8.75 2.32
N HIS A 68 -1.06 -8.74 3.19
CA HIS A 68 -1.19 -9.23 4.56
C HIS A 68 -0.16 -8.57 5.48
N ILE A 69 -0.33 -8.76 6.79
CA ILE A 69 0.57 -8.25 7.82
C ILE A 69 1.41 -9.41 8.35
N GLY A 70 2.72 -9.24 8.34
CA GLY A 70 3.72 -10.24 8.72
C GLY A 70 4.26 -11.01 7.50
N PRO A 71 5.19 -11.96 7.69
CA PRO A 71 5.72 -12.77 6.61
C PRO A 71 4.76 -13.87 6.16
N HIS A 72 4.95 -14.38 4.94
CA HIS A 72 4.35 -15.64 4.52
C HIS A 72 4.79 -16.79 5.45
N ARG A 73 3.87 -17.67 5.81
CA ARG A 73 4.11 -18.87 6.62
C ARG A 73 3.56 -20.10 5.93
#